data_AF-B3SV38-F1
#
_entry.id   AF-B3SV38-F1
#
_cell.length_a   1.000
_cell.length_b   1.000
_cell.length_c   1.000
_cell.angle_alpha   90.00
_cell.angle_beta   90.00
_cell.angle_gamma   90.00
#
_symmetry.space_group_name_H-M   'P 1'
#
loop_
_entity.id
_entity.type
_entity.pdbx_description
1 polymer ?
#
loop_
_entity_poly.entity_id
_entity_poly.type
_entity_poly.pdbx_seq_one_letter_code
_entity_poly.pdbx_strand_id
1 'polypeptide(L)'
;HFMGYNCGECKFGFVGPNCTTSRRLVRKEVFRLTTVEKDKFIAYLNLAKRTISPDYVIATGTYEQMDNGSKPLFADINVYDLFVWLHYYSSRDAFIEGDRVWADVDFAHEAPGFAPWHRYFLLLWEREIQKATGDENFTIPC
;
A
#
# COMPACT_ATOMS: atom_id res chain seq x y z
N HIS A 1 19.38 2.83 -8.82
CA HIS A 1 18.64 2.07 -7.79
C HIS A 1 17.15 2.00 -8.14
N PHE A 2 16.80 1.22 -9.17
CA PHE A 2 15.43 1.15 -9.72
C PHE A 2 14.53 0.15 -8.95
N MET A 3 13.22 0.35 -9.03
CA MET A 3 12.10 -0.32 -8.33
C MET A 3 10.79 -0.14 -9.11
N GLY A 4 9.69 -0.71 -8.64
CA GLY A 4 8.35 -0.59 -9.22
C GLY A 4 8.02 -1.83 -10.04
N TYR A 5 6.73 -2.05 -10.32
CA TYR A 5 6.26 -3.22 -11.07
C TYR A 5 6.86 -3.29 -12.48
N ASN A 6 7.25 -2.15 -13.05
CA ASN A 6 7.85 -1.99 -14.38
C ASN A 6 9.28 -1.42 -14.33
N CYS A 7 9.94 -1.41 -13.16
CA CYS A 7 11.25 -0.78 -12.95
C CYS A 7 11.31 0.74 -13.21
N GLY A 8 10.16 1.42 -13.32
CA GLY A 8 10.06 2.86 -13.60
C GLY A 8 10.22 3.78 -12.38
N GLU A 9 10.32 3.21 -11.18
CA GLU A 9 10.44 3.95 -9.92
C GLU A 9 11.83 3.78 -9.28
N CYS A 10 12.08 4.54 -8.22
CA CYS A 10 13.30 4.42 -7.41
C CYS A 10 13.04 3.65 -6.11
N LYS A 11 14.04 2.87 -5.68
CA LYS A 11 14.04 2.22 -4.36
C LYS A 11 13.75 3.25 -3.25
N PHE A 12 13.07 2.84 -2.18
CA PHE A 12 12.84 3.71 -1.02
C PHE A 12 14.14 4.36 -0.54
N GLY A 13 14.11 5.67 -0.37
CA GLY A 13 15.29 6.48 -0.03
C GLY A 13 16.13 6.95 -1.22
N PHE A 14 15.71 6.70 -2.46
CA PHE A 14 16.34 7.23 -3.67
C PHE A 14 15.33 7.97 -4.55
N VAL A 15 15.83 8.99 -5.27
CA VAL A 15 15.04 9.83 -6.18
C VAL A 15 15.86 10.25 -7.41
N GLY A 16 15.20 10.99 -8.31
CA GLY A 16 15.76 11.49 -9.56
C GLY A 16 15.62 10.49 -10.71
N PRO A 17 15.80 10.94 -11.96
CA PRO A 17 15.52 10.13 -13.15
C PRO A 17 16.38 8.85 -13.23
N ASN A 18 17.56 8.85 -12.59
CA ASN A 18 18.48 7.71 -12.57
C ASN A 18 18.52 6.99 -11.21
N CYS A 19 17.70 7.41 -10.24
CA CYS A 19 17.67 6.83 -8.90
C CYS A 19 19.05 6.77 -8.21
N THR A 20 19.82 7.86 -8.30
CA THR A 20 21.17 7.99 -7.72
C THR A 20 21.21 8.99 -6.57
N THR A 21 20.21 9.88 -6.46
CA THR A 21 20.14 10.86 -5.39
C THR A 21 19.50 10.23 -4.16
N SER A 22 20.26 10.12 -3.08
CA SER A 22 19.75 9.66 -1.79
C SER A 22 18.82 10.72 -1.18
N ARG A 23 17.70 10.28 -0.62
CA ARG A 23 16.72 11.12 0.06
C ARG A 23 16.36 10.51 1.40
N ARG A 24 16.46 11.31 2.46
CA ARG A 24 16.01 10.93 3.80
C ARG A 24 14.84 11.83 4.20
N LEU A 25 13.71 11.21 4.52
CA LEU A 25 12.54 11.89 5.06
C LEU A 25 12.40 11.56 6.56
N VAL A 26 11.73 12.44 7.30
CA VAL A 26 11.50 12.29 8.75
C VAL A 26 10.01 12.21 9.00
N ARG A 27 9.55 11.07 9.51
CA ARG A 27 8.19 10.91 10.03
C ARG A 27 8.11 11.61 11.38
N LYS A 28 7.31 12.67 11.45
CA LYS A 28 7.14 13.47 12.68
C LYS A 28 6.09 12.84 13.57
N GLU A 29 6.20 13.14 14.85
CA GLU A 29 5.17 12.79 15.82
C GLU A 29 3.89 13.58 15.54
N VAL A 30 2.73 12.90 15.59
CA VAL A 30 1.44 13.45 15.13
C VAL A 30 0.98 14.66 15.95
N PHE A 31 1.20 14.67 17.26
CA PHE A 31 0.83 15.79 18.12
C PHE A 31 1.75 17.01 17.92
N ARG A 32 2.99 16.80 17.49
CA ARG A 32 3.99 17.83 17.17
C ARG A 32 3.85 18.45 15.78
N LEU A 33 2.90 18.00 14.96
CA LEU A 33 2.59 18.65 13.69
C LEU A 33 1.98 20.05 13.93
N THR A 34 2.40 21.01 13.11
CA THR A 34 1.75 22.32 13.00
C THR A 34 0.33 22.17 12.44
N THR A 35 -0.52 23.19 12.63
CA THR A 35 -1.89 23.19 12.06
C THR A 35 -1.88 22.95 10.55
N VAL A 36 -0.98 23.61 9.81
CA VAL A 36 -0.85 23.44 8.36
C VAL A 36 -0.45 22.01 7.98
N GLU A 37 0.45 21.38 8.74
CA GLU A 37 0.84 19.99 8.49
C GLU A 37 -0.30 19.00 8.78
N LYS A 38 -1.10 19.25 9.83
CA LYS A 38 -2.28 18.44 10.15
C LYS A 38 -3.34 18.55 9.06
N ASP A 39 -3.65 19.78 8.63
CA ASP A 39 -4.62 20.04 7.57
C ASP A 39 -4.19 19.39 6.26
N LYS A 40 -2.89 19.51 5.91
CA LYS A 40 -2.30 18.83 4.75
C LYS A 40 -2.44 17.32 4.84
N PHE A 41 -2.11 16.72 5.99
CA PHE A 41 -2.24 15.28 6.20
C PHE A 41 -3.68 14.81 5.98
N ILE A 42 -4.65 15.47 6.60
CA ILE A 42 -6.08 15.15 6.46
C ILE A 42 -6.55 15.33 5.01
N ALA A 43 -6.15 16.42 4.35
CA ALA A 43 -6.48 16.67 2.95
C ALA A 43 -5.93 15.57 2.03
N TYR A 44 -4.71 15.10 2.27
CA TYR A 44 -4.07 14.05 1.47
C TYR A 44 -4.71 12.68 1.68
N LEU A 45 -5.12 12.34 2.91
CA LEU A 45 -5.91 11.13 3.15
C LEU A 45 -7.26 11.16 2.43
N ASN A 46 -7.95 12.31 2.46
CA ASN A 46 -9.20 12.49 1.74
C ASN A 46 -9.03 12.39 0.22
N LEU A 47 -7.94 12.95 -0.32
CA LEU A 47 -7.61 12.80 -1.73
C LEU A 47 -7.34 11.33 -2.07
N ALA A 48 -6.50 10.64 -1.29
CA ALA A 48 -6.18 9.23 -1.49
C ALA A 48 -7.42 8.32 -1.50
N LYS A 49 -8.43 8.64 -0.68
CA LYS A 49 -9.72 7.94 -0.65
C LYS A 49 -10.58 8.17 -1.90
N ARG A 50 -10.32 9.23 -2.67
CA ARG A 50 -11.07 9.61 -3.88
C ARG A 50 -10.30 9.38 -5.18
N THR A 51 -9.00 9.11 -5.10
CA THR A 51 -8.14 8.85 -6.25
C THR A 51 -8.04 7.35 -6.50
N ILE A 52 -8.50 6.89 -7.66
CA ILE A 52 -8.29 5.50 -8.13
C ILE A 52 -6.79 5.25 -8.29
N SER A 53 -6.33 4.09 -7.81
CA SER A 53 -4.93 3.68 -7.97
C SER A 53 -4.63 3.46 -9.46
N PRO A 54 -3.57 4.11 -10.00
CA PRO A 54 -3.20 3.91 -11.40
C PRO A 54 -2.50 2.57 -11.65
N ASP A 55 -1.91 1.96 -10.61
CA ASP A 55 -1.01 0.81 -10.75
C ASP A 55 -1.60 -0.48 -10.18
N TYR A 56 -2.61 -0.40 -9.31
CA TYR A 56 -3.17 -1.54 -8.61
C TYR A 56 -4.68 -1.66 -8.83
N VAL A 57 -5.09 -2.91 -9.07
CA VAL A 57 -6.48 -3.37 -8.98
C VAL A 57 -6.53 -4.52 -7.99
N ILE A 58 -7.71 -4.81 -7.44
CA ILE A 58 -7.89 -5.89 -6.47
C ILE A 58 -8.64 -7.07 -7.07
N ALA A 59 -8.29 -8.28 -6.64
CA ALA A 59 -9.06 -9.46 -6.99
C ALA A 59 -10.40 -9.44 -6.25
N THR A 60 -11.48 -9.73 -6.97
CA THR A 60 -12.84 -9.84 -6.42
C THR A 60 -13.36 -11.28 -6.35
N GLY A 61 -12.56 -12.24 -6.84
CA GLY A 61 -12.84 -13.67 -6.76
C GLY A 61 -11.57 -14.49 -6.57
N THR A 62 -11.72 -15.79 -6.32
CA THR A 62 -10.61 -16.75 -6.21
C THR A 62 -10.03 -17.09 -7.58
N TYR A 63 -8.82 -17.66 -7.62
CA TYR A 63 -8.19 -18.09 -8.88
C TYR A 63 -9.04 -19.10 -9.66
N GLU A 64 -9.73 -20.00 -8.95
CA GLU A 64 -10.67 -20.96 -9.53
C GLU A 64 -11.88 -20.27 -10.17
N GLN A 65 -12.46 -19.27 -9.47
CA GLN A 65 -13.55 -18.46 -10.01
C GLN A 65 -13.13 -17.64 -11.24
N MET A 66 -11.83 -17.34 -11.37
CA MET A 66 -11.26 -16.68 -12.55
C MET A 66 -10.95 -17.65 -13.70
N ASP A 67 -11.44 -18.89 -13.66
CA ASP A 67 -11.23 -19.91 -14.70
C ASP A 67 -9.73 -20.08 -15.01
N ASN A 68 -8.95 -20.28 -13.92
CA ASN A 68 -7.49 -20.38 -13.93
C ASN A 68 -6.81 -19.20 -14.66
N GLY A 69 -7.34 -18.00 -14.45
CA GLY A 69 -6.82 -16.75 -14.99
C GLY A 69 -7.34 -16.36 -16.38
N SER A 70 -8.16 -17.20 -17.03
CA SER A 70 -8.74 -16.87 -18.35
C SER A 70 -9.93 -15.89 -18.26
N LYS A 71 -10.58 -15.78 -17.09
CA LYS A 71 -11.66 -14.84 -16.80
C LYS A 71 -11.28 -13.94 -15.63
N PRO A 72 -10.51 -12.87 -15.86
CA PRO A 72 -10.00 -12.02 -14.78
C PRO A 72 -11.15 -11.35 -14.02
N LEU A 73 -11.16 -11.51 -12.69
CA LEU A 73 -12.10 -10.84 -11.78
C LEU A 73 -11.34 -9.82 -10.94
N PHE A 74 -11.21 -8.62 -11.49
CA PHE A 74 -10.58 -7.49 -10.82
C PHE A 74 -11.50 -6.27 -10.78
N ALA A 75 -11.30 -5.42 -9.78
CA ALA A 75 -11.97 -4.14 -9.66
C ALA A 75 -10.97 -3.03 -9.37
N ASP A 76 -11.26 -1.84 -9.90
CA ASP A 76 -10.58 -0.61 -9.54
C ASP A 76 -10.71 -0.35 -8.03
N ILE A 77 -9.68 0.26 -7.45
CA ILE A 77 -9.66 0.61 -6.04
C ILE A 77 -9.00 1.98 -5.85
N ASN A 78 -9.44 2.77 -4.87
CA ASN A 78 -8.74 4.00 -4.52
C ASN A 78 -7.51 3.72 -3.65
N VAL A 79 -6.58 4.68 -3.61
CA VAL A 79 -5.29 4.56 -2.90
C VAL A 79 -5.47 4.24 -1.42
N TYR A 80 -6.48 4.81 -0.76
CA TYR A 80 -6.75 4.54 0.65
C TYR A 80 -7.32 3.12 0.84
N ASP A 81 -8.26 2.70 0.01
CA ASP A 81 -8.88 1.38 0.12
C ASP A 81 -7.95 0.26 -0.30
N LEU A 82 -6.98 0.51 -1.18
CA LEU A 82 -5.91 -0.44 -1.48
C LEU A 82 -5.18 -0.86 -0.21
N PHE A 83 -4.87 0.11 0.65
CA PHE A 83 -4.23 -0.14 1.93
C PHE A 83 -5.13 -0.95 2.88
N VAL A 84 -6.42 -0.62 2.95
CA VAL A 84 -7.39 -1.41 3.72
C VAL A 84 -7.48 -2.84 3.19
N TRP A 85 -7.55 -3.00 1.86
CA TRP A 85 -7.70 -4.29 1.19
C TRP A 85 -6.46 -5.17 1.38
N LEU A 86 -5.25 -4.62 1.29
CA LEU A 86 -4.01 -5.37 1.49
C LEU A 86 -3.95 -6.00 2.90
N HIS A 87 -4.34 -5.23 3.92
CA HIS A 87 -4.39 -5.72 5.30
C HIS A 87 -5.51 -6.73 5.51
N TYR A 88 -6.71 -6.44 5.00
CA TYR A 88 -7.81 -7.40 4.99
C TYR A 88 -7.41 -8.72 4.35
N TYR A 89 -6.77 -8.68 3.18
CA TYR A 89 -6.39 -9.86 2.42
C TYR A 89 -5.30 -10.69 3.11
N SER A 90 -4.39 -10.05 3.85
CA SER A 90 -3.36 -10.75 4.63
C SER A 90 -3.87 -11.37 5.94
N SER A 91 -4.95 -10.85 6.51
CA SER A 91 -5.42 -11.24 7.85
C SER A 91 -6.78 -11.94 7.87
N ARG A 92 -7.38 -12.15 6.71
CA ARG A 92 -8.59 -12.98 6.56
C ARG A 92 -8.24 -14.47 6.61
N ASP A 93 -9.23 -15.29 6.92
CA ASP A 93 -9.13 -16.74 6.73
C ASP A 93 -8.75 -17.09 5.28
N ALA A 94 -7.89 -18.10 5.15
CA ALA A 94 -7.38 -18.54 3.87
C ALA A 94 -8.25 -19.66 3.29
N PHE A 95 -8.67 -19.50 2.03
CA PHE A 95 -9.25 -20.62 1.28
C PHE A 95 -8.16 -21.65 0.98
N ILE A 96 -8.48 -22.92 1.20
CA ILE A 96 -7.63 -24.07 0.86
C ILE A 96 -8.46 -25.05 0.01
N GLU A 97 -7.80 -26.04 -0.60
CA GLU A 97 -8.43 -26.94 -1.59
C GLU A 97 -9.75 -27.58 -1.10
N GLY A 98 -10.74 -27.62 -1.99
CA GLY A 98 -12.02 -28.32 -1.78
C GLY A 98 -13.01 -27.55 -0.90
N ASP A 99 -13.21 -26.25 -1.17
CA ASP A 99 -14.12 -25.35 -0.42
C ASP A 99 -13.83 -25.25 1.09
N ARG A 100 -12.62 -25.62 1.50
CA ARG A 100 -12.20 -25.59 2.89
C ARG A 100 -11.60 -24.22 3.23
N VAL A 101 -11.67 -23.88 4.51
CA VAL A 101 -11.12 -22.65 5.07
C VAL A 101 -10.10 -23.04 6.14
N TRP A 102 -8.88 -22.51 6.02
CA TRP A 102 -7.93 -22.47 7.12
C TRP A 102 -8.27 -21.26 7.97
N ALA A 103 -9.02 -21.51 9.04
CA ALA A 103 -9.40 -20.51 10.03
C ALA A 103 -8.22 -20.16 10.95
N ASP A 104 -8.28 -18.97 11.55
CA ASP A 104 -7.32 -18.48 12.54
C ASP A 104 -5.87 -18.42 12.01
N VAL A 105 -5.72 -18.20 10.70
CA VAL A 105 -4.43 -17.92 10.06
C VAL A 105 -4.31 -16.44 9.76
N ASP A 106 -3.19 -15.84 10.12
CA ASP A 106 -2.89 -14.43 9.86
C ASP A 106 -1.48 -14.29 9.27
N PHE A 107 -1.40 -13.79 8.03
CA PHE A 107 -0.13 -13.60 7.34
C PHE A 107 0.54 -12.26 7.67
N ALA A 108 -0.15 -11.34 8.35
CA ALA A 108 0.38 -10.05 8.78
C ALA A 108 0.59 -9.94 10.30
N HIS A 109 0.01 -10.83 11.11
CA HIS A 109 0.13 -10.83 12.56
C HIS A 109 0.58 -12.19 13.13
N GLU A 110 0.71 -12.26 14.46
CA GLU A 110 0.95 -13.49 15.25
C GLU A 110 2.18 -14.33 14.86
N ALA A 111 3.06 -13.75 14.06
CA ALA A 111 4.26 -14.39 13.55
C ALA A 111 5.40 -13.37 13.41
N PRO A 112 6.66 -13.82 13.25
CA PRO A 112 7.82 -12.94 13.03
C PRO A 112 7.68 -12.00 11.83
N GLY A 113 6.75 -12.29 10.91
CA GLY A 113 6.39 -11.43 9.78
C GLY A 113 5.73 -10.10 10.17
N PHE A 114 5.21 -9.96 11.40
CA PHE A 114 4.43 -8.79 11.83
C PHE A 114 5.13 -7.46 11.56
N ALA A 115 6.31 -7.24 12.15
CA ALA A 115 7.05 -6.00 12.02
C ALA A 115 7.53 -5.72 10.58
N PRO A 116 8.16 -6.66 9.86
CA PRO A 116 8.59 -6.40 8.48
C PRO A 116 7.41 -6.20 7.51
N TRP A 117 6.29 -6.92 7.67
CA TRP A 117 5.10 -6.74 6.84
C TRP A 117 4.53 -5.33 7.01
N HIS A 118 4.29 -4.89 8.25
CA HIS A 118 3.74 -3.56 8.54
C HIS A 118 4.70 -2.43 8.17
N ARG A 119 6.02 -2.67 8.25
CA ARG A 119 7.02 -1.72 7.76
C ARG A 119 6.90 -1.48 6.26
N TYR A 120 6.82 -2.55 5.47
CA TYR A 120 6.68 -2.43 4.01
C TYR A 120 5.33 -1.82 3.63
N PHE A 121 4.26 -2.26 4.29
CA PHE A 121 2.91 -1.73 4.15
C PHE A 121 2.85 -0.20 4.31
N LEU A 122 3.45 0.34 5.37
CA LEU A 122 3.52 1.80 5.58
C LEU A 122 4.42 2.51 4.55
N LEU A 123 5.50 1.89 4.08
CA LEU A 123 6.35 2.46 3.04
C LEU A 123 5.63 2.55 1.69
N LEU A 124 4.89 1.50 1.33
CA LEU A 124 4.07 1.48 0.12
C LEU A 124 2.96 2.53 0.20
N TRP A 125 2.24 2.59 1.31
CA TRP A 125 1.15 3.57 1.49
C TRP A 125 1.63 5.02 1.39
N GLU A 126 2.74 5.34 2.05
CA GLU A 126 3.38 6.66 1.97
C GLU A 126 3.75 7.00 0.52
N ARG A 127 4.31 6.04 -0.23
CA ARG A 127 4.67 6.21 -1.65
C ARG A 127 3.44 6.45 -2.53
N GLU A 128 2.38 5.68 -2.35
CA GLU A 128 1.17 5.84 -3.16
C GLU A 128 0.47 7.18 -2.90
N ILE A 129 0.50 7.69 -1.66
CA ILE A 129 0.03 9.06 -1.36
C ILE A 129 0.96 10.12 -1.97
N GLN A 130 2.28 9.95 -1.93
CA GLN A 130 3.22 10.87 -2.61
C GLN A 130 2.92 10.95 -4.11
N LYS A 131 2.63 9.81 -4.75
CA LYS A 131 2.26 9.74 -6.18
C LYS A 131 0.92 10.43 -6.44
N ALA A 132 -0.10 10.13 -5.64
CA ALA A 132 -1.45 10.71 -5.80
C ALA A 132 -1.48 12.24 -5.58
N THR A 133 -0.58 12.77 -4.76
CA THR A 133 -0.53 14.20 -4.41
C THR A 133 0.53 14.97 -5.21
N GLY A 134 1.49 14.28 -5.83
CA GLY A 134 2.69 14.88 -6.40
C GLY A 134 3.69 15.43 -5.36
N ASP A 135 3.40 15.27 -4.06
CA ASP A 135 4.29 15.72 -2.99
C ASP A 135 5.23 14.61 -2.55
N GLU A 136 6.38 14.58 -3.21
CA GLU A 136 7.47 13.66 -2.93
C GLU A 136 8.05 13.75 -1.50
N ASN A 137 7.81 14.85 -0.76
CA ASN A 137 8.29 15.05 0.60
C ASN A 137 7.27 14.68 1.67
N PHE A 138 6.07 14.25 1.28
CA PHE A 138 5.05 13.78 2.21
C PHE A 138 5.56 12.60 3.03
N THR A 139 5.23 12.60 4.33
CA THR A 139 5.43 11.45 5.20
C THR A 139 4.21 11.19 6.06
N ILE A 140 3.97 9.92 6.37
CA ILE A 140 2.97 9.53 7.36
C ILE A 140 3.55 9.83 8.75
N PRO A 141 2.86 10.58 9.63
CA PRO A 141 3.33 10.81 11.00
C PRO A 141 3.32 9.51 11.83
N CYS A 142 4.22 9.41 12.80
CA CYS A 142 4.42 8.24 13.67
C CYS A 142 4.22 8.56 15.15
#